data_AF-A0A7W6GMZ2-F1
#
_entry.id   AF-A0A7W6GMZ2-F1
#
_cell.length_a   1.000
_cell.length_b   1.000
_cell.length_c   1.000
_cell.angle_alpha   90.00
_cell.angle_beta   90.00
_cell.angle_gamma   90.00
#
_symmetry.space_group_name_H-M   'P 1'
#
loop_
_entity.id
_entity.type
_entity.pdbx_description
1 polymer ?
#
loop_
_entity_poly.entity_id
_entity_poly.type
_entity_poly.pdbx_seq_one_letter_code
_entity_poly.pdbx_strand_id
1 'polypeptide(L)'
;MAINLNYPKTSEIKKPNGIFIVFNDYEKDDDFQDFINFVVSKLDVDSPESVQFPYSQAAVIDLPGGEITAMFHDDTGCCVRVAPDEQALADLVVRACYGEPSG
;
A
#
# COMPACT_ATOMS: atom_id res chain seq x y z
N MET A 1 -5.76 15.71 -5.51
CA MET A 1 -6.69 15.12 -6.49
C MET A 1 -6.36 13.64 -6.50
N ALA A 2 -7.28 12.78 -6.09
CA ALA A 2 -7.07 11.34 -6.18
C ALA A 2 -7.26 10.91 -7.64
N ILE A 3 -6.35 10.12 -8.17
CA ILE A 3 -6.49 9.56 -9.51
C ILE A 3 -7.14 8.19 -9.31
N ASN A 4 -8.32 7.98 -9.87
CA ASN A 4 -8.88 6.64 -9.99
C ASN A 4 -7.97 5.88 -10.95
N LEU A 5 -7.17 4.97 -10.41
CA LEU A 5 -6.55 3.95 -11.23
C LEU A 5 -7.70 3.07 -11.78
N ASN A 6 -7.51 2.40 -12.92
CA ASN A 6 -8.52 1.47 -13.48
C ASN A 6 -8.74 0.20 -12.61
N TYR A 7 -8.43 0.27 -11.31
CA TYR A 7 -8.65 -0.76 -10.32
C TYR A 7 -9.75 -0.29 -9.37
N PRO A 8 -10.96 -0.87 -9.41
CA PRO A 8 -12.08 -0.44 -8.56
C PRO A 8 -11.80 -0.63 -7.05
N LYS A 9 -10.72 -1.33 -6.70
CA LYS A 9 -10.33 -1.72 -5.35
C LYS A 9 -9.18 -0.88 -4.78
N THR A 10 -8.60 0.04 -5.56
CA THR A 10 -7.55 0.94 -5.06
C THR A 10 -7.76 2.39 -5.47
N SER A 11 -7.23 3.29 -4.66
CA SER A 11 -7.19 4.72 -4.95
C SER A 11 -5.77 5.25 -4.82
N GLU A 12 -5.30 6.07 -5.76
CA GLU A 12 -3.99 6.72 -5.65
C GLU A 12 -4.14 8.17 -5.16
N ILE A 13 -3.38 8.53 -4.13
CA ILE A 13 -3.30 9.88 -3.57
C ILE A 13 -1.84 10.33 -3.58
N LYS A 14 -1.53 11.35 -4.39
CA LYS A 14 -0.21 11.98 -4.37
C LYS A 14 -0.15 13.12 -3.37
N LYS A 15 0.87 13.13 -2.52
CA LYS A 15 1.17 14.18 -1.54
C LYS A 15 2.67 14.53 -1.62
N PRO A 16 3.09 15.70 -1.09
CA PRO A 16 4.50 16.08 -1.09
C PRO A 16 5.43 15.07 -0.38
N ASN A 17 4.89 14.28 0.56
CA ASN A 17 5.64 13.30 1.35
C ASN A 17 5.53 11.85 0.84
N GLY A 18 4.85 11.61 -0.28
CA GLY A 18 4.73 10.27 -0.85
C GLY A 18 3.54 10.06 -1.78
N ILE A 19 3.57 8.93 -2.47
CA ILE A 19 2.44 8.39 -3.22
C ILE A 19 1.77 7.36 -2.31
N PHE A 20 0.46 7.50 -2.09
CA PHE A 20 -0.32 6.62 -1.24
C PHE A 20 -1.27 5.80 -2.12
N ILE A 21 -1.14 4.48 -2.05
CA ILE A 21 -2.04 3.53 -2.69
C ILE A 21 -2.97 2.99 -1.62
N VAL A 22 -4.21 3.46 -1.59
CA VAL A 22 -5.24 3.03 -0.65
C VAL A 22 -5.88 1.75 -1.15
N PHE A 23 -6.02 0.75 -0.28
CA PHE A 23 -6.63 -0.54 -0.60
C PHE A 23 -8.03 -0.59 0.01
N ASN A 24 -9.04 -0.31 -0.80
CA ASN A 24 -10.42 -0.14 -0.36
C ASN A 24 -11.05 -1.45 0.16
N ASP A 25 -10.38 -2.59 0.00
CA ASP A 25 -10.79 -3.89 0.56
C ASP A 25 -10.40 -4.06 2.04
N TYR A 26 -9.54 -3.17 2.58
CA TYR A 26 -8.94 -3.28 3.92
C TYR A 26 -9.13 -1.95 4.69
N GLU A 27 -10.35 -1.69 5.17
CA GLU A 27 -10.73 -0.39 5.74
C GLU A 27 -10.60 -0.32 7.26
N LYS A 28 -10.39 -1.44 7.96
CA LYS A 28 -10.39 -1.52 9.43
C LYS A 28 -9.02 -1.86 9.99
N ASP A 29 -8.82 -1.54 11.26
CA ASP A 29 -7.58 -1.83 12.00
C ASP A 29 -7.27 -3.34 12.04
N ASP A 30 -8.30 -4.16 12.29
CA ASP A 30 -8.20 -5.62 12.32
C ASP A 30 -7.78 -6.21 10.96
N ASP A 31 -7.95 -5.46 9.86
CA ASP A 31 -7.59 -5.89 8.51
C ASP A 31 -6.08 -5.71 8.23
N PHE A 32 -5.34 -4.99 9.08
CA PHE A 32 -3.96 -4.58 8.78
C PHE A 32 -2.99 -5.76 8.63
N GLN A 33 -3.12 -6.79 9.47
CA GLN A 33 -2.26 -7.97 9.36
C GLN A 33 -2.55 -8.77 8.08
N ASP A 34 -3.82 -8.92 7.73
CA ASP A 34 -4.24 -9.59 6.50
C ASP A 34 -3.81 -8.79 5.26
N PHE A 35 -3.86 -7.46 5.35
CA PHE A 35 -3.35 -6.55 4.33
C PHE A 35 -1.84 -6.71 4.13
N ILE A 36 -1.03 -6.71 5.19
CA ILE A 36 0.43 -6.95 5.09
C ILE A 36 0.68 -8.30 4.43
N ASN A 37 0.04 -9.36 4.93
CA ASN A 37 0.20 -10.72 4.42
C ASN A 37 -0.14 -10.80 2.92
N PHE A 38 -1.20 -10.11 2.50
CA PHE A 38 -1.57 -9.99 1.10
C PHE A 38 -0.48 -9.29 0.28
N VAL A 39 -0.03 -8.10 0.69
CA VAL A 39 0.97 -7.33 -0.05
C VAL A 39 2.28 -8.10 -0.18
N VAL A 40 2.81 -8.67 0.91
CA VAL A 40 4.09 -9.41 0.86
C VAL A 40 3.98 -10.70 0.06
N SER A 41 2.84 -11.40 0.12
CA SER A 41 2.59 -12.58 -0.71
C SER A 41 2.53 -12.23 -2.20
N LYS A 42 2.06 -11.03 -2.56
CA LYS A 42 1.99 -10.57 -3.95
C LYS A 42 3.32 -10.06 -4.48
N LEU A 43 4.14 -9.49 -3.60
CA LEU A 43 5.47 -8.98 -3.93
C LEU A 43 6.56 -10.05 -3.83
N ASP A 44 6.23 -11.25 -3.31
CA ASP A 44 7.15 -12.36 -3.08
C ASP A 44 8.34 -11.95 -2.19
N VAL A 45 8.02 -11.31 -1.05
CA VAL A 45 9.00 -10.83 -0.07
C VAL A 45 8.66 -11.33 1.32
N ASP A 46 9.66 -11.26 2.21
CA ASP A 46 9.50 -11.66 3.60
C ASP A 46 8.50 -10.76 4.34
N SER A 47 7.82 -11.35 5.33
CA SER A 47 6.90 -10.59 6.18
C SER A 47 7.68 -9.59 7.02
N PRO A 48 7.37 -8.29 6.96
CA PRO A 48 8.01 -7.28 7.77
C PRO A 48 7.57 -7.38 9.24
N GLU A 49 8.35 -6.77 10.12
CA GLU A 49 7.88 -6.44 11.47
C GLU A 49 6.96 -5.21 11.40
N SER A 50 5.80 -5.30 12.06
CA SER A 50 4.88 -4.17 12.21
C SER A 50 5.15 -3.41 13.50
N VAL A 51 5.00 -2.08 13.42
CA VAL A 51 5.07 -1.15 14.54
C VAL A 51 3.70 -0.53 14.74
N GLN A 52 3.16 -0.65 15.95
CA GLN A 52 1.88 -0.08 16.32
C GLN A 52 2.07 1.30 16.98
N PHE A 53 1.29 2.27 16.52
CA PHE A 53 1.19 3.62 17.06
C PHE A 53 -0.25 3.89 17.53
N PRO A 54 -0.51 4.97 18.27
CA PRO A 54 -1.88 5.37 18.55
C PRO A 54 -2.64 5.64 17.24
N TYR A 55 -3.76 4.94 17.02
CA TYR A 55 -4.64 5.09 15.84
C TYR A 55 -3.99 4.78 14.48
N SER A 56 -2.83 4.13 14.48
CA SER A 56 -2.14 3.76 13.24
C SER A 56 -1.22 2.56 13.43
N GLN A 57 -0.97 1.85 12.35
CA GLN A 57 0.01 0.78 12.30
C GLN A 57 0.87 0.97 11.06
N ALA A 58 2.13 0.56 11.10
CA ALA A 58 3.02 0.64 9.96
C ALA A 58 3.95 -0.57 9.90
N ALA A 59 4.30 -1.01 8.70
CA ALA A 59 5.31 -2.03 8.47
C ALA A 59 6.14 -1.64 7.25
N VAL A 60 7.46 -1.67 7.41
CA VAL A 60 8.41 -1.34 6.34
C VAL A 60 8.72 -2.61 5.56
N ILE A 61 8.50 -2.57 4.24
CA ILE A 61 8.72 -3.70 3.34
C ILE A 61 9.87 -3.33 2.40
N ASP A 62 10.97 -4.05 2.54
CA ASP A 62 12.14 -3.93 1.68
C ASP A 62 11.93 -4.70 0.37
N LEU A 63 12.07 -4.01 -0.76
CA LEU A 63 12.03 -4.60 -2.09
C LEU A 63 13.41 -4.47 -2.75
N PRO A 64 13.79 -5.36 -3.69
CA PRO A 64 15.06 -5.25 -4.41
C PRO A 64 15.25 -3.92 -5.17
N GLY A 65 14.18 -3.17 -5.40
CA GLY A 65 14.16 -1.90 -6.12
C GLY A 65 13.75 -0.67 -5.32
N GLY A 66 13.57 -0.79 -3.99
CA GLY A 66 13.16 0.34 -3.14
C GLY A 66 12.48 -0.11 -1.85
N GLU A 67 12.05 0.84 -1.04
CA GLU A 67 11.34 0.60 0.22
C GLU A 67 9.90 1.09 0.10
N ILE A 68 8.95 0.32 0.61
CA ILE A 68 7.56 0.77 0.76
C ILE A 68 7.13 0.65 2.21
N THR A 69 6.17 1.47 2.63
CA THR A 69 5.57 1.38 3.97
C THR A 69 4.11 0.98 3.85
N ALA A 70 3.77 -0.23 4.29
CA ALA A 70 2.39 -0.58 4.55
C ALA A 70 1.92 0.16 5.81
N MET A 71 0.75 0.78 5.79
CA MET A 71 0.24 1.55 6.92
C MET A 71 -1.29 1.50 7.02
N PHE A 72 -1.79 1.51 8.25
CA PHE A 72 -3.21 1.70 8.56
C PHE A 72 -3.42 3.04 9.27
N HIS A 73 -4.50 3.73 8.94
CA HIS A 73 -4.96 4.94 9.63
C HIS A 73 -6.49 5.00 9.63
N ASP A 74 -7.12 5.33 10.76
CA ASP A 74 -8.58 5.29 10.94
C ASP A 74 -9.38 6.04 9.86
N ASP A 75 -8.87 7.18 9.39
CA ASP A 75 -9.54 8.00 8.36
C ASP A 75 -9.46 7.44 6.92
N THR A 76 -8.50 6.55 6.64
CA THR A 76 -8.16 6.13 5.25
C THR A 76 -8.17 4.62 5.06
N GLY A 77 -8.10 3.83 6.13
CA GLY A 77 -7.90 2.39 6.06
C GLY A 77 -6.44 2.03 5.78
N CYS A 78 -6.23 0.85 5.21
CA CYS A 78 -4.90 0.37 4.84
C CYS A 78 -4.42 0.98 3.52
N CYS A 79 -3.18 1.41 3.50
CA CYS A 79 -2.52 1.90 2.30
C CYS A 79 -1.04 1.54 2.27
N VAL A 80 -0.48 1.55 1.07
CA VAL A 80 0.98 1.52 0.87
C VAL A 80 1.43 2.95 0.56
N ARG A 81 2.41 3.43 1.32
CA ARG A 81 3.15 4.65 1.03
C ARG A 81 4.44 4.31 0.29
N VAL A 82 4.69 5.06 -0.77
CA VAL A 82 5.90 5.01 -1.59
C VAL A 82 6.52 6.42 -1.61
N ALA A 83 7.84 6.51 -1.84
CA ALA A 83 8.51 7.79 -2.00
C ALA A 83 7.89 8.61 -3.17
N PRO A 84 7.85 9.96 -3.07
CA PRO A 84 7.10 10.79 -4.01
C PRO A 84 7.65 10.76 -5.45
N ASP A 85 8.91 10.38 -5.64
CA ASP A 85 9.61 10.24 -6.91
C ASP A 85 9.64 8.80 -7.47
N GLU A 86 9.07 7.84 -6.74
CA GLU A 86 9.08 6.42 -7.09
C GLU A 86 7.75 5.93 -7.67
N GLN A 87 7.22 6.64 -8.68
CA GLN A 87 5.97 6.22 -9.35
C GLN A 87 6.05 4.79 -9.91
N ALA A 88 7.21 4.39 -10.45
CA ALA A 88 7.40 3.03 -10.96
C ALA A 88 7.23 1.96 -9.88
N LEU A 89 7.58 2.27 -8.63
CA LEU A 89 7.40 1.36 -7.49
C LEU A 89 5.94 1.31 -7.07
N ALA A 90 5.25 2.46 -7.05
CA ALA A 90 3.81 2.52 -6.82
C ALA A 90 3.01 1.71 -7.85
N ASP A 91 3.35 1.85 -9.14
CA ASP A 91 2.74 1.08 -10.22
C ASP A 91 3.03 -0.42 -10.08
N LEU A 92 4.23 -0.81 -9.65
CA LEU A 92 4.61 -2.19 -9.36
C LEU A 92 3.76 -2.79 -8.25
N VAL A 93 3.54 -2.06 -7.15
CA VAL A 93 2.70 -2.51 -6.02
C VAL A 93 1.27 -2.78 -6.49
N VAL A 94 0.68 -1.84 -7.23
CA VAL A 94 -0.69 -1.98 -7.75
C VAL A 94 -0.77 -3.19 -8.68
N ARG A 95 0.19 -3.34 -9.61
CA ARG A 95 0.24 -4.45 -10.56
C ARG A 95 0.43 -5.81 -9.90
N ALA A 96 1.28 -5.89 -8.89
CA ALA A 96 1.49 -7.12 -8.13
C ALA A 96 0.21 -7.53 -7.40
N CYS A 97 -0.48 -6.57 -6.78
CA CYS A 97 -1.66 -6.85 -5.97
C CYS A 97 -2.91 -7.18 -6.79
N TYR A 98 -3.19 -6.42 -7.86
CA TYR A 98 -4.44 -6.49 -8.60
C TYR A 98 -4.30 -6.81 -10.09
N GLY A 99 -3.09 -7.15 -10.55
CA GLY A 99 -2.81 -7.48 -11.95
C GLY A 99 -2.71 -6.25 -12.85
N GLU A 100 -2.79 -6.43 -14.16
CA GLU A 100 -2.83 -5.32 -15.12
C GLU A 100 -4.20 -4.63 -15.10
N PRO A 101 -4.30 -3.32 -15.37
CA PRO A 101 -5.59 -2.64 -15.39
C PRO A 101 -6.43 -3.28 -16.51
N SER A 102 -7.60 -3.79 -16.15
CA SER A 102 -8.56 -4.33 -17.12
C SER A 102 -8.93 -3.22 -18.10
N GLY A 103 -8.36 -3.28 -19.32
CA GLY A 103 -8.73 -2.44 -20.46
C GLY A 103 -10.04 -2.87 -21.10
#